data_AF-Q6ZEH1-F1
#
_entry.id   AF-Q6ZEH1-F1
#
_cell.length_a   1.000
_cell.length_b   1.000
_cell.length_c   1.000
_cell.angle_alpha   90.00
_cell.angle_beta   90.00
_cell.angle_gamma   90.00
#
_symmetry.space_group_name_H-M   'P 1'
#
loop_
_entity.id
_entity.type
_entity.pdbx_description
1 polymer ?
#
loop_
_entity_poly.entity_id
_entity_poly.type
_entity_poly.pdbx_seq_one_letter_code
_entity_poly.pdbx_strand_id
1 'polypeptide(L)'
;MVLGLNPGVGYPELQSRDGVWANRIRQTSFSKCFDRSPPGDQAWLKLHVKESPYWRSLMSFGQRCCGNNFEFSQILNFELYPWHSSALTSALNCPPSIIDLYVFQPLAEVQTRHIFAFGKPWDKVFQGLGLTEVRRYGDGFQPLPGVSTPGWTVVIFRSALMTVPIIVSWQQGYAGPPGKPRLQALRAIIENEG
;
A
#
# COMPACT_ATOMS: atom_id res chain seq x y z
N MET A 1 1.91 -3.41 -7.35
CA MET A 1 1.24 -2.21 -6.82
C MET A 1 0.94 -2.39 -5.33
N VAL A 2 1.05 -1.32 -4.53
CA VAL A 2 0.74 -1.32 -3.10
C VAL A 2 -0.24 -0.20 -2.79
N LEU A 3 -1.23 -0.49 -1.96
CA LEU A 3 -2.23 0.44 -1.47
C LEU A 3 -2.02 0.60 0.04
N GLY A 4 -1.52 1.77 0.43
CA GLY A 4 -1.07 2.09 1.79
C GLY A 4 -2.08 2.91 2.58
N LEU A 5 -1.94 2.84 3.91
CA LEU A 5 -2.62 3.71 4.86
C LEU A 5 -1.55 4.53 5.56
N ASN A 6 -1.26 5.74 5.08
CA ASN A 6 -0.20 6.55 5.67
C ASN A 6 -0.75 7.87 6.25
N PRO A 7 -1.46 7.84 7.40
CA PRO A 7 -1.60 9.02 8.22
C PRO A 7 -0.27 9.28 8.95
N GLY A 8 0.74 9.72 8.21
CA GLY A 8 2.00 10.20 8.75
C GLY A 8 1.91 11.64 9.27
N VAL A 9 2.93 12.06 10.01
CA VAL A 9 3.18 13.48 10.27
C VAL A 9 3.67 14.13 8.99
N GLY A 10 3.09 15.27 8.64
CA GLY A 10 3.50 16.04 7.49
C GLY A 10 4.79 16.79 7.81
N TYR A 11 5.74 16.81 6.89
CA TYR A 11 6.99 17.55 7.03
C TYR A 11 6.97 18.74 6.06
N PRO A 12 6.61 19.95 6.50
CA PRO A 12 6.46 21.11 5.62
C PRO A 12 7.71 21.40 4.78
N GLU A 13 8.90 21.15 5.31
CA GLU A 13 10.19 21.32 4.64
C GLU A 13 10.29 20.43 3.38
N LEU A 14 9.64 19.27 3.40
CA LEU A 14 9.64 18.31 2.30
C LEU A 14 8.39 18.45 1.43
N GLN A 15 7.21 18.48 2.05
CA GLN A 15 5.90 18.21 1.44
C GLN A 15 5.04 19.45 1.19
N SER A 16 5.38 20.61 1.75
CA SER A 16 4.57 21.82 1.52
C SER A 16 4.62 22.25 0.05
N ARG A 17 3.72 23.16 -0.34
CA ARG A 17 3.67 23.74 -1.70
C ARG A 17 5.02 24.32 -2.15
N ASP A 18 5.85 24.76 -1.20
CA ASP A 18 7.17 25.33 -1.43
C ASP A 18 8.30 24.48 -0.83
N GLY A 19 7.98 23.26 -0.40
CA GLY A 19 8.92 22.29 0.11
C GLY A 19 9.82 21.71 -0.97
N VAL A 20 10.84 20.98 -0.54
CA VAL A 20 11.87 20.40 -1.42
C VAL A 20 11.27 19.56 -2.55
N TRP A 21 10.27 18.73 -2.26
CA TRP A 21 9.68 17.84 -3.26
C TRP A 21 8.81 18.59 -4.28
N ALA A 22 8.01 19.55 -3.83
CA ALA A 22 7.23 20.40 -4.73
C ALA A 22 8.12 21.21 -5.66
N ASN A 23 9.21 21.80 -5.15
CA ASN A 23 10.20 22.52 -5.96
C ASN A 23 10.88 21.61 -7.00
N ARG A 24 11.24 20.38 -6.62
CA ARG A 24 11.80 19.41 -7.56
C ARG A 24 10.82 19.05 -8.68
N ILE A 25 9.52 18.89 -8.38
CA ILE A 25 8.48 18.67 -9.40
C ILE A 25 8.44 19.85 -10.37
N ARG A 26 8.44 21.09 -9.86
CA ARG A 26 8.44 22.30 -10.70
C ARG A 26 9.66 22.39 -11.63
N GLN A 27 10.83 21.95 -11.16
CA GLN A 27 12.08 22.02 -11.93
C GLN A 27 12.25 20.91 -12.97
N THR A 28 11.54 19.79 -12.83
CA THR A 28 11.78 18.60 -13.67
C THR A 28 10.55 18.22 -14.50
N SER A 29 9.49 17.76 -13.84
CA SER A 29 8.15 17.43 -14.36
C SER A 29 7.45 16.57 -13.31
N PHE A 30 6.12 16.49 -13.33
CA PHE A 30 5.40 15.47 -12.56
C PHE A 30 5.68 14.04 -13.08
N SER A 31 5.88 13.85 -14.39
CA SER A 31 6.10 12.53 -15.01
C SER A 31 7.38 11.83 -14.54
N LYS A 32 8.36 12.57 -14.02
CA LYS A 32 9.60 12.04 -13.43
C LYS A 32 9.45 11.67 -11.96
N CYS A 33 8.24 11.45 -11.46
CA CYS A 33 8.00 11.15 -10.05
C CYS A 33 8.63 9.81 -9.64
N PHE A 34 8.72 8.85 -10.57
CA PHE A 34 9.36 7.55 -10.35
C PHE A 34 10.90 7.59 -10.28
N ASP A 35 11.52 8.60 -10.87
CA ASP A 35 12.97 8.84 -10.77
C ASP A 35 13.38 9.33 -9.35
N ARG A 36 12.38 9.62 -8.50
CA ARG A 36 12.55 10.15 -7.14
C ARG A 36 12.06 9.11 -6.15
N SER A 37 12.99 8.34 -5.62
CA SER A 37 12.71 7.32 -4.62
C SER A 37 12.69 7.93 -3.20
N PRO A 38 11.57 7.88 -2.45
CA PRO A 38 11.56 8.21 -1.03
C PRO A 38 12.51 7.36 -0.17
N PRO A 39 12.70 6.04 -0.38
CA PRO A 39 13.81 5.33 0.25
C PRO A 39 15.12 5.82 -0.36
N GLY A 40 15.91 6.50 0.48
CA GLY A 40 17.20 7.09 0.10
C GLY A 40 17.14 8.55 -0.34
N ASP A 41 15.98 9.23 -0.27
CA ASP A 41 15.92 10.66 -0.60
C ASP A 41 16.85 11.44 0.33
N GLN A 42 17.83 12.14 -0.25
CA GLN A 42 18.80 12.93 0.50
C GLN A 42 18.14 14.01 1.37
N ALA A 43 17.00 14.57 0.95
CA ALA A 43 16.25 15.53 1.76
C ALA A 43 15.62 14.86 2.99
N TRP A 44 15.11 13.62 2.84
CA TRP A 44 14.63 12.83 3.97
C TRP A 44 15.76 12.47 4.94
N LEU A 45 16.89 11.97 4.41
CA LEU A 45 18.04 11.58 5.22
C LEU A 45 18.64 12.76 5.98
N LYS A 46 18.68 13.96 5.37
CA LYS A 46 19.10 15.18 6.07
C LYS A 46 18.20 15.53 7.25
N LEU A 47 16.89 15.30 7.12
CA LEU A 47 15.92 15.62 8.18
C LEU A 47 15.87 14.55 9.28
N HIS A 48 16.02 13.27 8.93
CA HIS A 48 15.72 12.16 9.84
C HIS A 48 16.92 11.27 10.18
N VAL A 49 18.08 11.46 9.55
CA VAL A 49 19.33 10.68 9.73
C VAL A 49 19.21 9.20 9.33
N LYS A 50 18.01 8.71 9.03
CA LYS A 50 17.70 7.34 8.64
C LYS A 50 16.63 7.31 7.58
N GLU A 51 16.60 6.23 6.79
CA GLU A 51 15.57 6.03 5.77
C GLU A 51 14.17 5.89 6.38
N SER A 52 13.16 6.15 5.56
CA SER A 52 11.75 5.93 5.91
C SER A 52 11.50 4.45 6.25
N PRO A 53 11.09 4.12 7.49
CA PRO A 53 10.79 2.74 7.88
C PRO A 53 9.66 2.12 7.06
N TYR A 54 8.69 2.94 6.65
CA TYR A 54 7.58 2.52 5.80
C TYR A 54 8.08 2.00 4.45
N TRP A 55 8.87 2.81 3.73
CA TRP A 55 9.41 2.45 2.43
C TRP A 55 10.41 1.29 2.52
N ARG A 56 11.23 1.24 3.57
CA ARG A 56 12.10 0.09 3.83
C ARG A 56 11.31 -1.21 3.99
N SER A 57 10.18 -1.15 4.70
CA SER A 57 9.28 -2.30 4.87
C SER A 57 8.69 -2.75 3.53
N LEU A 58 8.22 -1.82 2.70
CA LEU A 58 7.70 -2.11 1.36
C LEU A 58 8.76 -2.70 0.42
N MET A 59 9.97 -2.14 0.38
CA MET A 59 11.08 -2.68 -0.39
C MET A 59 11.45 -4.09 0.07
N SER A 60 11.57 -4.28 1.39
CA SER A 60 11.86 -5.58 1.95
C SER A 60 10.76 -6.59 1.61
N PHE A 61 9.48 -6.18 1.63
CA PHE A 61 8.37 -7.02 1.21
C PHE A 61 8.45 -7.35 -0.29
N GLY A 62 8.65 -6.35 -1.15
CA GLY A 62 8.78 -6.51 -2.60
C GLY A 62 9.90 -7.48 -2.97
N GLN A 63 11.08 -7.35 -2.36
CA GLN A 63 12.20 -8.25 -2.59
C GLN A 63 11.89 -9.71 -2.23
N ARG A 64 11.33 -9.97 -1.05
CA ARG A 64 10.95 -11.35 -0.71
C ARG A 64 9.65 -11.82 -1.33
N CYS A 65 8.84 -10.96 -1.96
CA CYS A 65 7.64 -11.35 -2.70
C CYS A 65 7.96 -11.66 -4.17
N CYS A 66 8.76 -10.81 -4.81
CA CYS A 66 9.01 -10.79 -6.26
C CYS A 66 10.44 -11.17 -6.65
N GLY A 67 11.36 -11.36 -5.69
CA GLY A 67 12.76 -11.74 -5.92
C GLY A 67 13.75 -10.64 -5.52
N ASN A 68 15.01 -11.01 -5.27
CA ASN A 68 16.02 -10.10 -4.72
C ASN A 68 16.40 -8.93 -5.65
N ASN A 69 16.13 -9.06 -6.96
CA ASN A 69 16.35 -8.00 -7.96
C ASN A 69 15.20 -6.99 -8.01
N PHE A 70 14.25 -7.03 -7.06
CA PHE A 70 13.13 -6.12 -7.02
C PHE A 70 13.59 -4.71 -6.65
N GLU A 71 13.29 -3.75 -7.53
CA GLU A 71 13.70 -2.36 -7.42
C GLU A 71 12.56 -1.44 -6.98
N PHE A 72 12.94 -0.26 -6.49
CA PHE A 72 11.98 0.75 -6.06
C PHE A 72 11.02 1.20 -7.17
N SER A 73 11.55 1.37 -8.38
CA SER A 73 10.81 1.75 -9.59
C SER A 73 9.64 0.78 -9.90
N GLN A 74 9.68 -0.43 -9.34
CA GLN A 74 8.64 -1.45 -9.50
C GLN A 74 7.53 -1.35 -8.44
N ILE A 75 7.65 -0.42 -7.49
CA ILE A 75 6.60 -0.10 -6.51
C ILE A 75 5.84 1.14 -6.97
N LEU A 76 4.60 0.91 -7.40
CA LEU A 76 3.59 1.95 -7.45
C LEU A 76 2.78 1.91 -6.14
N ASN A 77 2.94 2.93 -5.31
CA ASN A 77 2.27 3.06 -4.01
C ASN A 77 1.18 4.14 -4.06
N PHE A 78 -0.06 3.78 -3.70
CA PHE A 78 -1.17 4.72 -3.54
C PHE A 78 -1.62 4.77 -2.09
N GLU A 79 -1.71 5.97 -1.53
CA GLU A 79 -2.15 6.17 -0.16
C GLU A 79 -3.64 6.52 -0.13
N LEU A 80 -4.43 5.83 0.70
CA LEU A 80 -5.86 6.12 0.86
C LEU A 80 -6.11 7.53 1.42
N TYR A 81 -5.20 7.97 2.29
CA TYR A 81 -5.27 9.25 2.98
C TYR A 81 -3.98 10.03 2.73
N PRO A 82 -3.86 10.75 1.60
CA PRO A 82 -2.67 11.51 1.27
C PRO A 82 -2.50 12.79 2.13
N TRP A 83 -3.35 12.99 3.14
CA TRP A 83 -3.27 14.11 4.06
C TRP A 83 -2.51 13.72 5.32
N HIS A 84 -1.38 14.39 5.53
CA HIS A 84 -0.60 14.26 6.74
C HIS A 84 -0.95 15.42 7.69
N SER A 85 -1.66 15.12 8.79
CA SER A 85 -1.96 16.11 9.82
C SER A 85 -2.02 15.44 11.18
N SER A 86 -1.22 15.94 12.12
CA SER A 86 -1.26 15.51 13.52
C SER A 86 -2.56 15.92 14.23
N ALA A 87 -3.35 16.82 13.63
CA ALA A 87 -4.66 17.22 14.14
C ALA A 87 -5.78 16.26 13.70
N LEU A 88 -5.53 15.34 12.75
CA LEU A 88 -6.48 14.31 12.38
C LEU A 88 -6.52 13.23 13.46
N THR A 89 -7.52 13.33 14.33
CA THR A 89 -7.75 12.38 15.43
C THR A 89 -8.79 11.32 15.11
N SER A 90 -9.48 11.44 13.97
CA SER A 90 -10.56 10.54 13.55
C SER A 90 -10.30 9.93 12.18
N ALA A 91 -10.98 8.82 11.90
CA ALA A 91 -10.92 8.18 10.59
C ALA A 91 -11.54 9.10 9.53
N LEU A 92 -10.81 9.32 8.44
CA LEU A 92 -11.34 10.01 7.27
C LEU A 92 -12.36 9.10 6.57
N ASN A 93 -13.56 9.61 6.34
CA ASN A 93 -14.59 8.92 5.58
C ASN A 93 -14.69 9.55 4.19
N CYS A 94 -13.98 8.99 3.21
CA CYS A 94 -14.04 9.44 1.83
C CYS A 94 -15.20 8.75 1.11
N PRO A 95 -16.09 9.47 0.41
CA PRO A 95 -17.17 8.85 -0.36
C PRO A 95 -16.61 7.81 -1.36
N PRO A 96 -17.21 6.61 -1.47
CA PRO A 96 -16.72 5.59 -2.39
C PRO A 96 -16.58 6.07 -3.83
N SER A 97 -17.48 6.94 -4.31
CA SER A 97 -17.42 7.52 -5.66
C SER A 97 -16.16 8.35 -5.91
N ILE A 98 -15.62 9.03 -4.89
CA ILE A 98 -14.37 9.80 -5.01
C ILE A 98 -13.18 8.85 -5.08
N ILE A 99 -13.18 7.78 -4.27
CA ILE A 99 -12.15 6.75 -4.33
C ILE A 99 -12.19 6.05 -5.70
N ASP A 100 -13.38 5.74 -6.20
CA ASP A 100 -13.55 5.11 -7.51
C ASP A 100 -12.92 5.97 -8.62
N LEU A 101 -13.33 7.24 -8.70
CA LEU A 101 -12.91 8.15 -9.76
C LEU A 101 -11.41 8.48 -9.72
N TYR A 102 -10.86 8.80 -8.55
CA TYR A 102 -9.51 9.35 -8.45
C TYR A 102 -8.44 8.33 -8.06
N VAL A 103 -8.83 7.15 -7.59
CA VAL A 103 -7.90 6.08 -7.25
C VAL A 103 -8.20 4.87 -8.11
N PHE A 104 -9.38 4.29 -7.98
CA PHE A 104 -9.62 2.93 -8.48
C PHE A 104 -9.64 2.81 -10.00
N GLN A 105 -10.30 3.73 -10.71
CA GLN A 105 -10.32 3.77 -12.17
C GLN A 105 -8.90 4.00 -12.74
N PRO A 106 -8.11 4.99 -12.27
CA PRO A 106 -6.71 5.13 -12.68
C PRO A 106 -5.85 3.89 -12.39
N LEU A 107 -6.10 3.19 -11.27
CA LEU A 107 -5.39 1.94 -10.97
C LEU A 107 -5.63 0.86 -12.02
N ALA A 108 -6.85 0.82 -12.60
CA ALA A 108 -7.23 -0.20 -13.57
C ALA A 108 -6.50 -0.04 -14.91
N GLU A 109 -6.01 1.18 -15.22
CA GLU A 109 -5.22 1.46 -16.42
C GLU A 109 -3.78 0.95 -16.31
N VAL A 110 -3.30 0.67 -15.09
CA VAL A 110 -1.91 0.26 -14.87
C VAL A 110 -1.79 -1.26 -14.91
N GLN A 111 -1.04 -1.76 -15.89
CA GLN A 111 -0.64 -3.16 -15.93
C GLN A 111 0.28 -3.49 -14.74
N THR A 112 -0.21 -4.30 -13.80
CA THR A 112 0.58 -4.76 -12.65
C THR A 112 0.38 -6.25 -12.44
N ARG A 113 1.38 -6.93 -11.88
CA ARG A 113 1.31 -8.38 -11.60
C ARG A 113 0.56 -8.68 -10.30
N HIS A 114 0.65 -7.79 -9.31
CA HIS A 114 0.07 -7.98 -7.99
C HIS A 114 -0.43 -6.64 -7.43
N ILE A 115 -1.59 -6.67 -6.77
CA ILE A 115 -2.15 -5.54 -6.03
C ILE A 115 -2.28 -5.94 -4.56
N PHE A 116 -1.52 -5.27 -3.69
CA PHE A 116 -1.59 -5.49 -2.24
C PHE A 116 -2.15 -4.25 -1.55
N ALA A 117 -3.13 -4.43 -0.68
CA ALA A 117 -3.65 -3.37 0.17
C ALA A 117 -3.37 -3.70 1.64
N PHE A 118 -2.53 -2.89 2.29
CA PHE A 118 -2.14 -3.15 3.67
C PHE A 118 -2.94 -2.31 4.66
N GLY A 119 -3.58 -3.00 5.59
CA GLY A 119 -4.36 -2.42 6.68
C GLY A 119 -5.88 -2.50 6.49
N LYS A 120 -6.59 -2.64 7.62
CA LYS A 120 -8.02 -2.94 7.70
C LYS A 120 -8.94 -1.95 6.99
N PRO A 121 -8.69 -0.62 6.99
CA PRO A 121 -9.53 0.33 6.24
C PRO A 121 -9.77 0.00 4.77
N TRP A 122 -8.83 -0.64 4.08
CA TRP A 122 -9.01 -1.05 2.68
C TRP A 122 -10.13 -2.08 2.49
N ASP A 123 -10.35 -2.98 3.46
CA ASP A 123 -11.47 -3.95 3.44
C ASP A 123 -12.81 -3.21 3.32
N LYS A 124 -13.01 -2.20 4.15
CA LYS A 124 -14.23 -1.37 4.13
C LYS A 124 -14.36 -0.57 2.84
N VAL A 125 -13.25 -0.03 2.34
CA VAL A 125 -13.25 0.73 1.08
C VAL A 125 -13.69 -0.15 -0.08
N PHE A 126 -13.11 -1.35 -0.22
CA PHE A 126 -13.46 -2.24 -1.33
C PHE A 126 -14.88 -2.80 -1.23
N GLN A 127 -15.37 -3.07 -0.02
CA GLN A 127 -16.78 -3.37 0.19
C GLN A 127 -17.69 -2.21 -0.23
N GLY A 128 -17.34 -0.97 0.14
CA GLY A 128 -18.09 0.23 -0.22
C GLY A 128 -18.06 0.55 -1.73
N LEU A 129 -17.01 0.11 -2.42
CA LEU A 129 -16.89 0.14 -3.88
C LEU A 129 -17.65 -1.00 -4.58
N GLY A 130 -18.21 -1.96 -3.82
CA GLY A 130 -18.97 -3.08 -4.37
C GLY A 130 -18.11 -4.15 -5.03
N LEU A 131 -16.84 -4.29 -4.65
CA LEU A 131 -15.99 -5.37 -5.18
C LEU A 131 -16.45 -6.73 -4.65
N THR A 132 -16.29 -7.76 -5.46
CA THR A 132 -16.65 -9.12 -5.09
C THR A 132 -15.57 -9.72 -4.19
N GLU A 133 -15.92 -9.99 -2.93
CA GLU A 133 -15.08 -10.81 -2.05
C GLU A 133 -15.08 -12.26 -2.54
N VAL A 134 -13.91 -12.77 -2.90
CA VAL A 134 -13.73 -14.15 -3.37
C VAL A 134 -13.42 -15.09 -2.21
N ARG A 135 -12.57 -14.64 -1.30
CA ARG A 135 -12.11 -15.45 -0.18
C ARG A 135 -11.62 -14.60 0.99
N ARG A 136 -11.78 -15.13 2.20
CA ARG A 136 -11.30 -14.52 3.44
C ARG A 136 -10.66 -15.57 4.34
N TYR A 137 -9.49 -15.23 4.86
CA TYR A 137 -8.68 -16.05 5.75
C TYR A 137 -8.40 -15.32 7.06
N GLY A 138 -8.25 -16.08 8.15
CA GLY A 138 -7.90 -15.59 9.48
C GLY A 138 -8.96 -15.91 10.53
N ASP A 139 -8.94 -15.16 11.62
CA ASP A 139 -9.79 -15.41 12.80
C ASP A 139 -11.29 -15.41 12.43
N GLY A 140 -11.96 -16.54 12.67
CA GLY A 140 -13.39 -16.72 12.35
C GLY A 140 -13.70 -17.05 10.89
N PHE A 141 -12.68 -17.24 10.05
CA PHE A 141 -12.81 -17.60 8.63
C PHE A 141 -11.94 -18.81 8.28
N GLN A 142 -11.56 -18.97 7.01
CA GLN A 142 -10.67 -20.05 6.61
C GLN A 142 -9.29 -19.88 7.27
N PRO A 143 -8.66 -20.97 7.73
CA PRO A 143 -7.35 -20.88 8.36
C PRO A 143 -6.30 -20.43 7.34
N LEU A 144 -5.37 -19.60 7.80
CA LEU A 144 -4.21 -19.19 7.00
C LEU A 144 -3.25 -20.38 6.84
N PRO A 145 -2.87 -20.78 5.61
CA PRO A 145 -1.98 -21.91 5.39
C PRO A 145 -0.65 -21.75 6.12
N GLY A 146 -0.27 -22.69 6.98
CA GLY A 146 1.02 -22.70 7.66
C GLY A 146 1.21 -21.59 8.71
N VAL A 147 0.15 -20.91 9.15
CA VAL A 147 0.22 -19.89 10.22
C VAL A 147 -0.69 -20.26 11.39
N SER A 148 -0.09 -20.39 12.57
CA SER A 148 -0.80 -20.69 13.82
C SER A 148 -1.08 -19.47 14.70
N THR A 149 -0.44 -18.33 14.43
CA THR A 149 -0.60 -17.13 15.25
C THR A 149 -1.87 -16.37 14.86
N PRO A 150 -2.80 -16.11 15.80
CA PRO A 150 -4.02 -15.35 15.53
C PRO A 150 -3.72 -13.87 15.20
N GLY A 151 -4.75 -13.13 14.81
CA GLY A 151 -4.67 -11.70 14.57
C GLY A 151 -4.04 -11.30 13.24
N TRP A 152 -4.08 -12.19 12.24
CA TRP A 152 -3.77 -11.87 10.84
C TRP A 152 -4.97 -12.22 9.96
N THR A 153 -5.37 -11.29 9.11
CA THR A 153 -6.48 -11.49 8.16
C THR A 153 -6.00 -11.18 6.76
N VAL A 154 -6.43 -12.01 5.80
CA VAL A 154 -6.23 -11.81 4.36
C VAL A 154 -7.58 -11.91 3.67
N VAL A 155 -7.90 -10.96 2.81
CA VAL A 155 -9.12 -10.93 2.01
C VAL A 155 -8.74 -10.74 0.55
N ILE A 156 -9.41 -11.47 -0.33
CA ILE A 156 -9.20 -11.40 -1.77
C ILE A 156 -10.46 -10.82 -2.40
N PHE A 157 -10.30 -9.70 -3.09
CA PHE A 157 -11.35 -9.06 -3.86
C PHE A 157 -11.07 -9.19 -5.35
N ARG A 158 -12.14 -9.30 -6.14
CA ARG A 158 -12.11 -9.14 -7.59
C ARG A 158 -12.92 -7.91 -8.00
N SER A 159 -12.43 -7.26 -9.06
CA SER A 159 -13.05 -6.12 -9.69
C SER A 159 -13.37 -6.45 -11.13
N ALA A 160 -14.47 -5.92 -11.65
CA ALA A 160 -14.77 -6.02 -13.09
C ALA A 160 -13.80 -5.19 -13.95
N LEU A 161 -13.12 -4.20 -13.34
CA LEU A 161 -12.19 -3.30 -14.03
C LEU A 161 -10.76 -3.84 -14.13
N MET A 162 -10.41 -4.85 -13.33
CA MET A 162 -9.04 -5.34 -13.20
C MET A 162 -8.99 -6.85 -13.39
N THR A 163 -7.98 -7.33 -14.12
CA THR A 163 -7.75 -8.77 -14.32
C THR A 163 -7.04 -9.42 -13.12
N VAL A 164 -6.30 -8.62 -12.35
CA VAL A 164 -5.53 -9.10 -11.19
C VAL A 164 -6.34 -8.94 -9.91
N PRO A 165 -6.40 -9.96 -9.04
CA PRO A 165 -7.09 -9.86 -7.75
C PRO A 165 -6.39 -8.86 -6.82
N ILE A 166 -7.19 -8.25 -5.95
CA ILE A 166 -6.73 -7.32 -4.92
C ILE A 166 -6.62 -8.07 -3.60
N ILE A 167 -5.43 -8.07 -3.02
CA ILE A 167 -5.13 -8.80 -1.80
C ILE A 167 -5.02 -7.82 -0.65
N VAL A 168 -6.03 -7.83 0.21
CA VAL A 168 -6.07 -7.01 1.42
C VAL A 168 -5.48 -7.81 2.57
N SER A 169 -4.53 -7.25 3.31
CA SER A 169 -3.92 -7.92 4.46
C SER A 169 -3.72 -6.95 5.61
N TRP A 170 -4.09 -7.35 6.82
CA TRP A 170 -3.81 -6.58 8.03
C TRP A 170 -3.60 -7.47 9.24
N GLN A 171 -2.91 -6.93 10.23
CA GLN A 171 -2.65 -7.60 11.49
C GLN A 171 -3.19 -6.74 12.62
N GLN A 172 -3.48 -7.34 13.78
CA GLN A 172 -3.93 -6.58 14.94
C GLN A 172 -2.89 -5.51 15.31
N GLY A 173 -3.31 -4.24 15.31
CA GLY A 173 -2.44 -3.09 15.60
C GLY A 173 -1.40 -2.75 14.54
N TYR A 174 -1.41 -3.41 13.37
CA TYR A 174 -0.39 -3.19 12.33
C TYR A 174 -0.98 -3.18 10.92
N ALA A 175 -0.70 -2.08 10.19
CA ALA A 175 -1.19 -1.81 8.85
C ALA A 175 -0.10 -1.96 7.76
N GLY A 176 1.04 -2.56 8.08
CA GLY A 176 2.12 -2.78 7.14
C GLY A 176 2.15 -4.19 6.54
N PRO A 177 3.08 -4.46 5.60
CA PRO A 177 3.24 -5.76 4.97
C PRO A 177 3.65 -6.84 5.98
N PRO A 178 3.29 -8.11 5.74
CA PRO A 178 3.66 -9.21 6.63
C PRO A 178 5.16 -9.45 6.72
N GLY A 179 5.59 -9.95 7.89
CA GLY A 179 6.93 -10.47 8.12
C GLY A 179 7.20 -11.78 7.36
N LYS A 180 8.44 -12.30 7.47
CA LYS A 180 8.92 -13.45 6.68
C LYS A 180 8.02 -14.70 6.76
N PRO A 181 7.59 -15.20 7.94
CA PRO A 181 6.79 -16.43 8.01
C PRO A 181 5.42 -16.26 7.35
N ARG A 182 4.75 -15.13 7.63
CA ARG A 182 3.43 -14.80 7.04
C ARG A 182 3.50 -14.57 5.53
N LEU A 183 4.63 -14.10 5.00
CA LEU A 183 4.81 -13.94 3.55
C LEU A 183 4.81 -15.28 2.79
N GLN A 184 5.35 -16.36 3.36
CA GLN A 184 5.31 -17.68 2.73
C GLN A 184 3.87 -18.17 2.59
N ALA A 185 3.07 -18.01 3.64
CA ALA A 185 1.64 -18.30 3.61
C ALA A 185 0.89 -17.42 2.59
N LEU A 186 1.21 -16.13 2.52
CA LEU A 186 0.61 -15.21 1.56
C LEU A 186 0.92 -15.61 0.12
N ARG A 187 2.14 -16.08 -0.17
CA ARG A 187 2.52 -16.60 -1.50
C ARG A 187 1.71 -17.83 -1.88
N ALA A 188 1.56 -18.78 -0.98
CA ALA A 188 0.72 -19.94 -1.22
C ALA A 188 -0.74 -19.55 -1.51
N ILE A 189 -1.26 -18.51 -0.86
CA ILE A 189 -2.59 -17.97 -1.18
C ILE A 189 -2.62 -17.38 -2.60
N ILE A 190 -1.63 -16.57 -2.97
CA ILE A 190 -1.56 -15.94 -4.30
C ILE A 190 -1.49 -16.99 -5.42
N GLU A 191 -0.65 -18.00 -5.25
CA GLU A 191 -0.43 -19.07 -6.23
C GLU A 191 -1.68 -19.93 -6.46
N ASN A 192 -2.55 -20.05 -5.46
CA ASN A 192 -3.81 -20.80 -5.57
C ASN A 192 -4.95 -19.98 -6.21
N GLU A 193 -4.76 -18.68 -6.45
CA GLU A 193 -5.81 -17.74 -6.88
C GLU A 193 -5.54 -17.09 -8.25
N GLY A 194 -4.31 -17.25 -8.76
CA GLY A 194 -3.90 -16.87 -10.12
C GLY A 194 -4.11 -18.01 -11.10
#